data_AF-A0AB35UFC5-F1
#
_entry.id   AF-A0AB35UFC5-F1
#
_cell.length_a   1.000
_cell.length_b   1.000
_cell.length_c   1.000
_cell.angle_alpha   90.00
_cell.angle_beta   90.00
_cell.angle_gamma   90.00
#
_symmetry.space_group_name_H-M   'P 1'
#
loop_
_entity.id
_entity.type
_entity.pdbx_description
1 polymer ?
#
loop_
_entity_poly.entity_id
_entity_poly.type
_entity_poly.pdbx_seq_one_letter_code
_entity_poly.pdbx_strand_id
1 'polypeptide(L)'
;MAIGRFARLFVTGGIALALTGCGSTSRPGATGAAPQGDGTASVSIPVPLPTARATRAAPAPLVTAIDALHHDFAGKAGIAIRAVDEGWTVEAGGRQRLPQQSVSKLWVAITLLDLRDQGKAKLEDPVVVRAEDLTLFHQPIAMLVTGDGYHTTVGELLRRALTHSDNTANDRLLSYVGGPRAVRGMILRKQLGEIRFGPGERLLQSGTAGLVWQPAYALGNAFAVARARLDPQIRAAALDAYVANPPDGAAPIAIADALARLARGELLSASSTQVLLDTMGASVTGRARLRAALPAGWRIAHKTGTGQDLGPRNAGFNDVGLLTAPDGKRYAIAVMIGDTLRPIRERQMLIQAVAAAVAAHAGGARPSV
;
A
#
# COMPACT_ATOMS: atom_id res chain seq x y z
N MET A 1 -14.34 65.35 -18.13
CA MET A 1 -13.95 64.94 -19.50
C MET A 1 -12.87 63.87 -19.35
N ALA A 2 -13.03 62.71 -20.03
CA ALA A 2 -12.14 61.54 -20.14
C ALA A 2 -11.85 60.76 -18.82
N ILE A 3 -12.16 59.46 -18.60
CA ILE A 3 -12.21 58.20 -19.37
C ILE A 3 -10.88 57.78 -20.02
N GLY A 4 -10.35 56.61 -19.61
CA GLY A 4 -9.36 55.85 -20.39
C GLY A 4 -8.71 54.68 -19.65
N ARG A 5 -9.18 53.46 -19.92
CA ARG A 5 -8.53 52.16 -19.58
C ARG A 5 -7.65 51.67 -20.75
N PHE A 6 -6.78 50.68 -20.44
CA PHE A 6 -6.43 49.45 -21.21
C PHE A 6 -5.06 49.29 -21.92
N ALA A 7 -4.42 48.14 -21.58
CA ALA A 7 -3.72 47.14 -22.44
C ALA A 7 -2.41 47.55 -23.17
N ARG A 8 -1.43 46.69 -23.55
CA ARG A 8 -1.09 45.24 -23.66
C ARG A 8 0.45 45.21 -23.92
N LEU A 9 1.26 44.31 -23.36
CA LEU A 9 1.70 42.96 -23.80
C LEU A 9 2.48 42.85 -25.14
N PHE A 10 3.58 42.08 -25.06
CA PHE A 10 4.37 41.36 -26.10
C PHE A 10 5.60 42.02 -26.75
N VAL A 11 6.74 41.33 -26.59
CA VAL A 11 7.97 41.45 -27.39
C VAL A 11 8.15 40.14 -28.17
N THR A 12 8.02 40.23 -29.49
CA THR A 12 8.59 39.32 -30.51
C THR A 12 9.86 40.01 -31.02
N GLY A 13 11.00 39.35 -31.27
CA GLY A 13 11.21 38.21 -32.15
C GLY A 13 12.35 38.62 -33.10
N GLY A 14 13.45 37.87 -33.11
CA GLY A 14 14.65 38.18 -33.89
C GLY A 14 14.70 37.49 -35.26
N ILE A 15 15.45 38.12 -36.18
CA ILE A 15 16.01 37.68 -37.48
C ILE A 15 17.26 38.60 -37.64
N ALA A 16 18.46 38.28 -38.16
CA ALA A 16 18.94 37.33 -39.15
C ALA A 16 20.48 37.13 -39.03
N LEU A 17 20.94 36.00 -39.62
CA LEU A 17 22.09 35.76 -40.52
C LEU A 17 23.11 36.89 -40.76
N ALA A 18 24.37 36.69 -41.13
CA ALA A 18 25.34 35.59 -41.26
C ALA A 18 26.59 36.28 -41.86
N LEU A 19 27.81 35.75 -41.69
CA LEU A 19 28.86 35.63 -42.73
C LEU A 19 30.26 35.35 -42.12
N THR A 20 30.78 34.21 -42.57
CA THR A 20 32.16 33.77 -42.81
C THR A 20 33.33 34.77 -42.71
N GLY A 21 34.48 34.28 -42.21
CA GLY A 21 35.79 34.86 -42.51
C GLY A 21 36.97 34.24 -41.75
N CYS A 22 37.92 33.67 -42.48
CA CYS A 22 39.09 32.89 -42.05
C CYS A 22 40.18 33.65 -41.26
N GLY A 23 41.04 32.89 -40.57
CA GLY A 23 42.50 33.10 -40.68
C GLY A 23 43.28 33.59 -39.44
N SER A 24 43.90 32.63 -38.74
CA SER A 24 45.26 32.63 -38.14
C SER A 24 45.84 33.89 -37.48
N THR A 25 46.25 33.80 -36.21
CA THR A 25 47.67 33.69 -35.77
C THR A 25 47.80 33.65 -34.24
N SER A 26 48.86 32.96 -33.82
CA SER A 26 49.21 32.45 -32.49
C SER A 26 49.72 33.49 -31.47
N ARG A 27 49.47 33.23 -30.18
CA ARG A 27 50.37 33.61 -29.08
C ARG A 27 50.39 32.50 -28.01
N PRO A 28 51.57 32.04 -27.54
CA PRO A 28 51.67 30.95 -26.57
C PRO A 28 51.60 31.48 -25.14
N GLY A 29 50.91 30.75 -24.25
CA GLY A 29 50.83 31.09 -22.83
C GLY A 29 50.44 29.89 -21.98
N ALA A 30 51.46 29.28 -21.38
CA ALA A 30 51.47 28.49 -20.15
C ALA A 30 50.43 27.36 -19.98
N THR A 31 50.92 26.14 -20.17
CA THR A 31 50.33 24.89 -19.70
C THR A 31 50.24 24.86 -18.16
N GLY A 32 49.03 24.92 -17.63
CA GLY A 32 48.68 24.41 -16.30
C GLY A 32 47.59 23.36 -16.47
N ALA A 33 47.96 22.09 -16.59
CA ALA A 33 47.01 21.00 -16.63
C ALA A 33 46.41 20.79 -15.23
N ALA A 34 45.09 20.92 -15.13
CA ALA A 34 44.36 20.47 -13.95
C ALA A 34 44.43 18.93 -13.85
N PRO A 35 44.56 18.35 -12.65
CA PRO A 35 44.62 16.90 -12.52
C PRO A 35 43.29 16.30 -12.92
N GLN A 36 43.33 15.39 -13.90
CA GLN A 36 42.19 14.54 -14.24
C GLN A 36 41.93 13.64 -13.03
N GLY A 37 40.76 13.80 -12.40
CA GLY A 37 40.33 12.90 -11.34
C GLY A 37 40.22 11.49 -11.89
N ASP A 38 40.86 10.54 -11.21
CA ASP A 38 40.76 9.12 -11.52
C ASP A 38 39.29 8.72 -11.58
N GLY A 39 38.85 8.34 -12.78
CA GLY A 39 37.54 7.79 -13.02
C GLY A 39 37.40 6.50 -12.21
N THR A 40 36.70 6.56 -11.08
CA THR A 40 36.31 5.37 -10.34
C THR A 40 35.38 4.56 -11.25
N ALA A 41 35.92 3.50 -11.85
CA ALA A 41 35.15 2.55 -12.62
C ALA A 41 34.03 1.98 -11.73
N SER A 42 32.78 2.34 -12.02
CA SER A 42 31.63 1.73 -11.37
C SER A 42 31.50 0.30 -11.87
N VAL A 43 31.96 -0.67 -11.09
CA VAL A 43 31.72 -2.09 -11.36
C VAL A 43 30.25 -2.37 -11.00
N SER A 44 29.37 -2.36 -12.00
CA SER A 44 28.02 -2.90 -11.86
C SER A 44 28.13 -4.42 -11.74
N ILE A 45 28.17 -4.94 -10.52
CA ILE A 45 28.00 -6.37 -10.28
C ILE A 45 26.54 -6.69 -10.65
N PRO A 46 26.28 -7.55 -11.66
CA PRO A 46 24.93 -8.00 -11.93
C PRO A 46 24.39 -8.68 -10.68
N VAL A 47 23.34 -8.13 -10.07
CA VAL A 47 22.63 -8.82 -9.00
C VAL A 47 22.09 -10.12 -9.61
N PRO A 48 22.49 -11.31 -9.11
CA PRO A 48 21.98 -12.56 -9.63
C PRO A 48 20.46 -12.52 -9.60
N LEU A 49 19.83 -12.85 -10.73
CA LEU A 49 18.37 -13.03 -10.76
C LEU A 49 18.03 -14.08 -9.69
N PRO A 50 17.04 -13.81 -8.80
CA PRO A 50 16.61 -14.80 -7.82
C PRO A 50 16.33 -16.11 -8.54
N THR A 51 16.97 -17.20 -8.11
CA THR A 51 16.75 -18.50 -8.71
C THR A 51 15.26 -18.83 -8.58
N ALA A 52 14.58 -19.06 -9.70
CA ALA A 52 13.15 -19.35 -9.69
C ALA A 52 12.92 -20.61 -8.84
N ARG A 53 12.22 -20.46 -7.72
CA ARG A 53 11.95 -21.57 -6.80
C ARG A 53 11.02 -22.57 -7.50
N ALA A 54 11.33 -23.86 -7.37
CA ALA A 54 10.51 -24.91 -7.95
C ALA A 54 9.06 -24.77 -7.47
N THR A 55 8.14 -24.63 -8.43
CA THR A 55 6.71 -24.55 -8.16
C THR A 55 6.18 -25.95 -7.89
N ARG A 56 5.54 -26.14 -6.73
CA ARG A 56 4.86 -27.40 -6.41
C ARG A 56 3.37 -27.28 -6.73
N ALA A 57 2.77 -28.39 -7.14
CA ALA A 57 1.33 -28.48 -7.28
C ALA A 57 0.66 -28.18 -5.93
N ALA A 58 -0.43 -27.41 -5.96
CA ALA A 58 -1.18 -27.11 -4.76
C ALA A 58 -2.00 -28.31 -4.29
N PRO A 59 -2.27 -28.43 -2.98
CA PRO A 59 -3.10 -29.52 -2.45
C PRO A 59 -4.51 -29.47 -3.03
N ALA A 60 -4.92 -30.52 -3.76
CA ALA A 60 -6.21 -30.55 -4.46
C ALA A 60 -7.42 -30.27 -3.54
N PRO A 61 -7.50 -30.83 -2.30
CA PRO A 61 -8.61 -30.50 -1.39
C PRO A 61 -8.67 -29.02 -1.01
N LEU A 62 -7.52 -28.36 -0.86
CA LEU A 62 -7.46 -26.93 -0.56
C LEU A 62 -7.90 -26.11 -1.78
N VAL A 63 -7.46 -26.48 -2.99
CA VAL A 63 -7.91 -25.85 -4.24
C VAL A 63 -9.44 -25.89 -4.34
N THR A 64 -10.03 -27.09 -4.23
CA THR A 64 -11.49 -27.27 -4.29
C THR A 64 -12.23 -26.43 -3.23
N ALA A 65 -11.72 -26.39 -1.99
CA ALA A 65 -12.34 -25.60 -0.93
C ALA A 65 -12.31 -24.10 -1.22
N ILE A 66 -11.19 -23.57 -1.75
CA ILE A 66 -11.05 -22.15 -2.06
C ILE A 66 -11.89 -21.75 -3.27
N ASP A 67 -11.94 -22.59 -4.30
CA ASP A 67 -12.79 -22.36 -5.47
C ASP A 67 -14.27 -22.30 -5.08
N ALA A 68 -14.74 -23.22 -4.23
CA ALA A 68 -16.11 -23.22 -3.73
C ALA A 68 -16.44 -21.95 -2.92
N LEU A 69 -15.56 -21.57 -1.97
CA LEU A 69 -15.75 -20.35 -1.17
C LEU A 69 -15.81 -19.07 -2.02
N HIS A 70 -15.01 -19.01 -3.09
CA HIS A 70 -15.04 -17.89 -4.03
C HIS A 70 -16.32 -17.87 -4.86
N HIS A 71 -16.67 -19.02 -5.43
CA HIS A 71 -17.85 -19.20 -6.28
C HIS A 71 -19.15 -18.85 -5.54
N ASP A 72 -19.29 -19.32 -4.29
CA ASP A 72 -20.52 -19.14 -3.51
C ASP A 72 -20.68 -17.74 -2.92
N PHE A 73 -19.62 -16.92 -2.95
CA PHE A 73 -19.69 -15.56 -2.44
C PHE A 73 -20.26 -14.59 -3.48
N ALA A 74 -21.45 -14.05 -3.20
CA ALA A 74 -22.08 -13.04 -4.04
C ALA A 74 -21.40 -11.65 -3.88
N GLY A 75 -20.40 -11.38 -4.73
CA GLY A 75 -19.72 -10.10 -4.85
C GLY A 75 -18.41 -10.22 -5.62
N LYS A 76 -17.75 -9.09 -5.86
CA LYS A 76 -16.41 -9.06 -6.45
C LYS A 76 -15.37 -9.36 -5.38
N ALA A 77 -15.00 -10.63 -5.23
CA ALA A 77 -13.99 -11.08 -4.27
C ALA A 77 -12.83 -11.79 -4.97
N GLY A 78 -11.69 -11.86 -4.30
CA GLY A 78 -10.53 -12.63 -4.73
C GLY A 78 -9.75 -13.16 -3.53
N ILE A 79 -9.26 -14.39 -3.66
CA ILE A 79 -8.55 -15.14 -2.64
C ILE A 79 -7.21 -15.59 -3.22
N ALA A 80 -6.14 -15.44 -2.46
CA ALA A 80 -4.86 -16.06 -2.77
C ALA A 80 -4.17 -16.56 -1.50
N ILE A 81 -3.57 -17.74 -1.59
CA ILE A 81 -2.77 -18.37 -0.54
C ILE A 81 -1.47 -18.84 -1.16
N ARG A 82 -0.35 -18.52 -0.50
CA ARG A 82 0.98 -18.98 -0.88
C ARG A 82 1.65 -19.63 0.31
N ALA A 83 1.98 -20.91 0.19
CA ALA A 83 2.82 -21.57 1.18
C ALA A 83 4.26 -21.06 1.03
N VAL A 84 4.72 -20.34 2.06
CA VAL A 84 6.00 -19.63 2.02
C VAL A 84 7.15 -20.62 1.90
N ASP A 85 7.08 -21.71 2.66
CA ASP A 85 8.15 -22.69 2.79
C ASP A 85 8.02 -23.82 1.76
N GLU A 86 6.80 -24.17 1.37
CA GLU A 86 6.51 -25.32 0.51
C GLU A 86 6.44 -24.97 -0.99
N GLY A 87 6.22 -23.70 -1.36
CA GLY A 87 6.33 -23.24 -2.75
C GLY A 87 5.11 -23.52 -3.65
N TRP A 88 3.98 -23.97 -3.10
CA TRP A 88 2.71 -24.04 -3.82
C TRP A 88 1.87 -22.77 -3.63
N THR A 89 0.86 -22.59 -4.49
CA THR A 89 -0.04 -21.42 -4.48
C THR A 89 -1.46 -21.86 -4.86
N VAL A 90 -2.46 -21.34 -4.15
CA VAL A 90 -3.90 -21.48 -4.46
C VAL A 90 -4.48 -20.09 -4.68
N GLU A 91 -5.28 -19.91 -5.72
CA GLU A 91 -6.00 -18.65 -5.95
C GLU A 91 -7.38 -18.89 -6.57
N ALA A 92 -8.34 -18.03 -6.23
CA ALA A 92 -9.64 -17.95 -6.89
C ALA A 92 -10.02 -16.46 -7.04
N GLY A 93 -10.21 -16.01 -8.28
CA GLY A 93 -10.32 -14.57 -8.57
C GLY A 93 -9.09 -13.74 -8.17
N GLY A 94 -7.93 -14.38 -7.94
CA GLY A 94 -6.75 -13.77 -7.32
C GLY A 94 -5.97 -12.77 -8.19
N ARG A 95 -6.26 -12.71 -9.50
CA ARG A 95 -5.55 -11.86 -10.48
C ARG A 95 -6.22 -10.54 -10.81
N GLN A 96 -7.41 -10.29 -10.28
CA GLN A 96 -8.13 -9.04 -10.52
C GLN A 96 -7.67 -7.96 -9.54
N ARG A 97 -7.59 -6.70 -9.98
CA ARG A 97 -7.27 -5.58 -9.09
C ARG A 97 -8.51 -5.19 -8.28
N LEU A 98 -8.40 -5.29 -6.96
CA LEU A 98 -9.45 -4.97 -6.00
C LEU A 98 -9.03 -3.76 -5.14
N PRO A 99 -9.99 -2.90 -4.72
CA PRO A 99 -9.77 -1.87 -3.71
C PRO A 99 -8.96 -2.39 -2.52
N GLN A 100 -7.80 -1.81 -2.24
CA GLN A 100 -6.97 -2.23 -1.11
C GLN A 100 -7.45 -1.65 0.20
N GLN A 101 -7.93 -0.40 0.16
CA GLN A 101 -8.23 0.37 1.36
C GLN A 101 -6.99 0.40 2.26
N SER A 102 -7.16 0.24 3.57
CA SER A 102 -6.06 0.26 4.53
C SER A 102 -5.05 -0.90 4.42
N VAL A 103 -5.24 -1.88 3.52
CA VAL A 103 -4.16 -2.82 3.15
C VAL A 103 -2.98 -2.07 2.53
N SER A 104 -3.24 -0.97 1.81
CA SER A 104 -2.21 -0.15 1.15
C SER A 104 -1.16 0.43 2.11
N LYS A 105 -1.48 0.53 3.42
CA LYS A 105 -0.56 0.96 4.47
C LYS A 105 0.68 0.05 4.60
N LEU A 106 0.58 -1.22 4.16
CA LEU A 106 1.73 -2.11 4.06
C LEU A 106 2.81 -1.56 3.13
N TRP A 107 2.43 -0.92 2.03
CA TRP A 107 3.40 -0.39 1.06
C TRP A 107 4.08 0.87 1.57
N VAL A 108 3.38 1.68 2.36
CA VAL A 108 3.99 2.82 3.06
C VAL A 108 5.01 2.30 4.08
N ALA A 109 4.64 1.29 4.87
CA ALA A 109 5.52 0.65 5.84
C ALA A 109 6.77 0.01 5.21
N ILE A 110 6.61 -0.75 4.13
CA ILE A 110 7.75 -1.34 3.40
C ILE A 110 8.63 -0.24 2.80
N THR A 111 8.06 0.86 2.31
CA THR A 111 8.84 2.00 1.78
C THR A 111 9.68 2.64 2.88
N LEU A 112 9.09 2.89 4.05
CA LEU A 112 9.81 3.43 5.22
C LEU A 112 10.96 2.51 5.63
N LEU A 113 10.69 1.22 5.74
CA LEU A 113 11.68 0.24 6.21
C LEU A 113 12.77 -0.02 5.17
N ASP A 114 12.45 0.09 3.87
CA ASP A 114 13.45 0.07 2.79
C ASP A 114 14.37 1.30 2.84
N LEU A 115 13.85 2.48 3.21
CA LEU A 115 14.67 3.68 3.46
C LEU A 115 15.54 3.50 4.71
N ARG A 116 15.02 2.87 5.77
CA ARG A 116 15.80 2.53 6.96
C ARG A 116 16.96 1.60 6.63
N ASP A 117 16.72 0.56 5.84
CA ASP A 117 17.77 -0.38 5.40
C ASP A 117 18.86 0.31 4.55
N GLN A 118 18.50 1.40 3.87
CA GLN A 118 19.44 2.26 3.13
C GLN A 118 20.13 3.32 4.00
N GLY A 119 19.87 3.36 5.31
CA GLY A 119 20.40 4.38 6.23
C GLY A 119 19.79 5.77 6.04
N LYS A 120 18.67 5.90 5.31
CA LYS A 120 18.01 7.17 4.97
C LYS A 120 16.87 7.55 5.91
N ALA A 121 16.48 6.66 6.82
CA ALA A 121 15.42 6.88 7.80
C ALA A 121 15.73 6.12 9.09
N LYS A 122 15.28 6.65 10.23
CA LYS A 122 15.31 5.96 11.51
C LYS A 122 13.92 5.93 12.12
N LEU A 123 13.63 4.91 12.92
CA LEU A 123 12.34 4.82 13.61
C LEU A 123 12.23 5.90 14.70
N GLU A 124 13.37 6.38 15.18
CA GLU A 124 13.52 7.41 16.20
C GLU A 124 13.46 8.83 15.62
N ASP A 125 13.41 8.98 14.28
CA ASP A 125 13.35 10.30 13.66
C ASP A 125 12.14 11.08 14.17
N PRO A 126 12.34 12.31 14.67
CA PRO A 126 11.27 13.09 15.26
C PRO A 126 10.32 13.60 14.18
N VAL A 127 9.02 13.54 14.48
CA VAL A 127 7.97 14.07 13.62
C VAL A 127 6.91 14.75 14.47
N VAL A 128 6.34 15.83 13.94
CA VAL A 128 5.17 16.49 14.52
C VAL A 128 3.99 16.24 13.60
N VAL A 129 2.89 15.80 14.18
CA VAL A 129 1.57 15.73 13.52
C VAL A 129 0.79 16.97 13.93
N ARG A 130 0.39 17.79 12.97
CA ARG A 130 -0.36 19.03 13.20
C ARG A 130 -1.82 18.91 12.77
N ALA A 131 -2.61 19.92 13.08
CA ALA A 131 -4.02 19.97 12.69
C ALA A 131 -4.20 19.89 11.17
N GLU A 132 -3.29 20.50 10.40
CA GLU A 132 -3.26 20.41 8.94
C GLU A 132 -2.84 19.04 8.40
N ASP A 133 -2.33 18.13 9.23
CA ASP A 133 -2.00 16.74 8.87
C ASP A 133 -3.20 15.79 9.02
N LEU A 134 -4.28 16.22 9.66
CA LEU A 134 -5.49 15.40 9.84
C LEU A 134 -6.12 15.02 8.49
N THR A 135 -6.76 13.86 8.44
CA THR A 135 -7.30 13.27 7.20
C THR A 135 -8.74 12.77 7.41
N LEU A 136 -9.23 11.88 6.56
CA LEU A 136 -10.59 11.34 6.62
C LEU A 136 -10.69 10.06 7.44
N PHE A 137 -11.87 9.85 8.01
CA PHE A 137 -12.32 8.62 8.67
C PHE A 137 -11.51 8.21 9.90
N HIS A 138 -10.89 7.03 9.91
CA HIS A 138 -10.36 6.42 11.12
C HIS A 138 -9.00 7.03 11.51
N GLN A 139 -9.00 8.00 12.42
CA GLN A 139 -7.81 8.75 12.84
C GLN A 139 -7.73 8.91 14.37
N PRO A 140 -7.60 7.82 15.15
CA PRO A 140 -7.54 7.91 16.62
C PRO A 140 -6.43 8.83 17.15
N ILE A 141 -5.36 9.09 16.41
CA ILE A 141 -4.30 10.05 16.76
C ILE A 141 -4.80 11.50 16.83
N ALA A 142 -5.93 11.85 16.19
CA ALA A 142 -6.43 13.22 16.11
C ALA A 142 -6.67 13.85 17.50
N MET A 143 -7.11 13.07 18.48
CA MET A 143 -7.32 13.55 19.86
C MET A 143 -6.02 13.91 20.60
N LEU A 144 -4.87 13.45 20.09
CA LEU A 144 -3.56 13.74 20.66
C LEU A 144 -2.93 15.00 20.05
N VAL A 145 -3.50 15.53 18.96
CA VAL A 145 -3.03 16.74 18.28
C VAL A 145 -3.61 17.95 19.01
N THR A 146 -2.80 18.54 19.89
CA THR A 146 -3.15 19.73 20.70
C THR A 146 -2.07 20.80 20.58
N GLY A 147 -2.43 22.07 20.78
CA GLY A 147 -1.44 23.16 20.82
C GLY A 147 -0.60 23.24 19.54
N ASP A 148 0.71 23.10 19.67
CA ASP A 148 1.69 23.15 18.58
C ASP A 148 1.84 21.81 17.81
N GLY A 149 1.14 20.76 18.24
CA GLY A 149 1.02 19.48 17.56
C GLY A 149 1.30 18.27 18.45
N TYR A 150 1.09 17.07 17.92
CA TYR A 150 1.49 15.83 18.56
C TYR A 150 2.94 15.49 18.17
N HIS A 151 3.87 15.69 19.11
CA HIS A 151 5.28 15.34 18.96
C HIS A 151 5.50 13.85 19.18
N THR A 152 6.10 13.18 18.20
CA THR A 152 6.26 11.73 18.20
C THR A 152 7.41 11.31 17.28
N THR A 153 7.52 10.01 16.97
CA THR A 153 8.54 9.47 16.07
C THR A 153 7.93 8.74 14.88
N VAL A 154 8.74 8.56 13.84
CA VAL A 154 8.38 7.76 12.66
C VAL A 154 7.95 6.33 13.05
N GLY A 155 8.63 5.70 14.01
CA GLY A 155 8.31 4.38 14.52
C GLY A 155 6.95 4.32 15.21
N GLU A 156 6.60 5.34 15.98
CA GLU A 156 5.29 5.41 16.63
C GLU A 156 4.16 5.63 15.62
N LEU A 157 4.38 6.44 14.58
CA LEU A 157 3.44 6.54 13.47
C LEU A 157 3.27 5.22 12.73
N LEU A 158 4.35 4.47 12.48
CA LEU A 158 4.30 3.14 11.86
C LEU A 158 3.47 2.18 12.69
N ARG A 159 3.72 2.16 13.99
CA ARG A 159 2.97 1.35 14.94
C ARG A 159 1.49 1.69 14.88
N ARG A 160 1.10 2.97 14.97
CA ARG A 160 -0.32 3.39 14.91
C ARG A 160 -0.98 3.05 13.58
N ALA A 161 -0.31 3.31 12.46
CA ALA A 161 -0.80 3.04 11.12
C ALA A 161 -1.09 1.54 10.89
N LEU A 162 -0.27 0.65 11.45
CA LEU A 162 -0.43 -0.79 11.25
C LEU A 162 -1.30 -1.44 12.34
N THR A 163 -1.18 -1.03 13.60
CA THR A 163 -1.89 -1.69 14.71
C THR A 163 -3.34 -1.23 14.87
N HIS A 164 -3.59 0.07 14.68
CA HIS A 164 -4.91 0.69 14.80
C HIS A 164 -5.47 1.09 13.44
N SER A 165 -4.73 0.93 12.35
CA SER A 165 -5.14 1.38 11.02
C SER A 165 -5.36 2.90 10.92
N ASP A 166 -4.65 3.67 11.73
CA ASP A 166 -4.78 5.13 11.78
C ASP A 166 -4.41 5.80 10.45
N ASN A 167 -5.37 6.52 9.87
CA ASN A 167 -5.21 7.18 8.57
C ASN A 167 -4.28 8.39 8.63
N THR A 168 -4.36 9.20 9.68
CA THR A 168 -3.52 10.40 9.84
C THR A 168 -2.06 9.99 10.07
N ALA A 169 -1.82 8.99 10.91
CA ALA A 169 -0.48 8.45 11.10
C ALA A 169 0.12 7.93 9.79
N ASN A 170 -0.69 7.22 8.99
CA ASN A 170 -0.27 6.73 7.68
C ASN A 170 -0.01 7.85 6.67
N ASP A 171 -0.88 8.85 6.56
CA ASP A 171 -0.68 9.98 5.63
C ASP A 171 0.55 10.80 6.03
N ARG A 172 0.81 10.98 7.33
CA ARG A 172 2.02 11.64 7.81
C ARG A 172 3.28 10.84 7.45
N LEU A 173 3.24 9.51 7.60
CA LEU A 173 4.31 8.62 7.14
C LEU A 173 4.48 8.66 5.62
N LEU A 174 3.39 8.68 4.87
CA LEU A 174 3.41 8.78 3.42
C LEU A 174 4.15 10.05 2.99
N SER A 175 3.86 11.19 3.62
CA SER A 175 4.60 12.43 3.39
C SER A 175 6.08 12.31 3.76
N TYR A 176 6.40 11.70 4.91
CA TYR A 176 7.79 11.49 5.35
C TYR A 176 8.61 10.65 4.35
N VAL A 177 8.04 9.58 3.78
CA VAL A 177 8.76 8.71 2.82
C VAL A 177 8.85 9.28 1.40
N GLY A 178 8.36 10.50 1.14
CA GLY A 178 8.38 11.14 -0.18
C GLY A 178 7.11 11.00 -1.01
N GLY A 179 5.98 10.68 -0.37
CA GLY A 179 4.65 10.65 -0.96
C GLY A 179 4.36 9.44 -1.84
N PRO A 180 3.21 9.45 -2.56
CA PRO A 180 2.79 8.32 -3.42
C PRO A 180 3.83 7.92 -4.48
N ARG A 181 4.65 8.87 -4.94
CA ARG A 181 5.69 8.60 -5.94
C ARG A 181 6.76 7.66 -5.39
N ALA A 182 7.21 7.87 -4.15
CA ALA A 182 8.20 7.02 -3.50
C ALA A 182 7.68 5.59 -3.30
N VAL A 183 6.42 5.45 -2.88
CA VAL A 183 5.78 4.13 -2.71
C VAL A 183 5.65 3.39 -4.03
N ARG A 184 5.21 4.06 -5.10
CA ARG A 184 5.16 3.48 -6.45
C ARG A 184 6.55 3.08 -6.96
N GLY A 185 7.57 3.91 -6.70
CA GLY A 185 8.96 3.59 -7.02
C GLY A 185 9.48 2.37 -6.27
N MET A 186 9.12 2.21 -4.99
CA MET A 186 9.44 1.03 -4.19
C MET A 186 8.76 -0.22 -4.77
N ILE A 187 7.45 -0.16 -5.06
CA ILE A 187 6.69 -1.26 -5.67
C ILE A 187 7.35 -1.73 -6.98
N LEU A 188 7.73 -0.78 -7.85
CA LEU A 188 8.40 -1.06 -9.12
C LEU A 188 9.77 -1.70 -8.90
N ARG A 189 10.64 -1.09 -8.08
CA ARG A 189 12.01 -1.60 -7.84
C ARG A 189 12.00 -2.98 -7.20
N LYS A 190 11.07 -3.26 -6.28
CA LYS A 190 10.92 -4.57 -5.63
C LYS A 190 10.11 -5.55 -6.47
N GLN A 191 9.63 -5.15 -7.65
CA GLN A 191 8.88 -6.01 -8.58
C GLN A 191 7.69 -6.68 -7.89
N LEU A 192 6.85 -5.90 -7.21
CA LEU A 192 5.69 -6.43 -6.45
C LEU A 192 4.47 -6.72 -7.34
N GLY A 193 4.67 -6.82 -8.66
CA GLY A 193 3.65 -7.22 -9.63
C GLY A 193 2.42 -6.30 -9.64
N GLU A 194 1.25 -6.93 -9.57
CA GLU A 194 -0.07 -6.32 -9.78
C GLU A 194 -0.58 -5.52 -8.55
N ILE A 195 0.28 -4.69 -7.97
CA ILE A 195 -0.03 -3.77 -6.87
C ILE A 195 0.06 -2.34 -7.38
N ARG A 196 -1.04 -1.58 -7.27
CA ARG A 196 -1.05 -0.12 -7.45
C ARG A 196 -1.06 0.59 -6.11
N PHE A 197 -0.66 1.86 -6.11
CA PHE A 197 -0.77 2.71 -4.94
C PHE A 197 -1.46 4.03 -5.31
N GLY A 198 -2.52 4.35 -4.56
CA GLY A 198 -3.34 5.53 -4.78
C GLY A 198 -2.66 6.85 -4.41
N PRO A 199 -3.40 7.95 -4.41
CA PRO A 199 -2.88 9.29 -4.14
C PRO A 199 -2.71 9.64 -2.64
N GLY A 200 -2.99 8.72 -1.71
CA GLY A 200 -3.11 8.98 -0.26
C GLY A 200 -4.57 9.05 0.21
N GLU A 201 -4.82 9.00 1.53
CA GLU A 201 -6.19 8.83 2.05
C GLU A 201 -7.10 10.02 1.68
N ARG A 202 -6.61 11.26 1.81
CA ARG A 202 -7.38 12.48 1.53
C ARG A 202 -8.03 12.48 0.14
N LEU A 203 -7.20 12.27 -0.89
CA LEU A 203 -7.62 12.34 -2.28
C LEU A 203 -8.41 11.10 -2.68
N LEU A 204 -8.00 9.92 -2.20
CA LEU A 204 -8.70 8.66 -2.47
C LEU A 204 -10.12 8.70 -1.89
N GLN A 205 -10.25 8.97 -0.60
CA GLN A 205 -11.53 8.89 0.11
C GLN A 205 -12.51 9.98 -0.32
N SER A 206 -12.02 11.19 -0.60
CA SER A 206 -12.88 12.26 -1.15
C SER A 206 -13.35 11.89 -2.55
N GLY A 207 -12.43 11.46 -3.43
CA GLY A 207 -12.76 11.08 -4.80
C GLY A 207 -13.76 9.93 -4.87
N THR A 208 -13.56 8.87 -4.08
CA THR A 208 -14.52 7.74 -3.96
C THR A 208 -15.90 8.18 -3.50
N ALA A 209 -16.00 9.29 -2.74
CA ALA A 209 -17.28 9.84 -2.28
C ALA A 209 -17.91 10.84 -3.27
N GLY A 210 -17.24 11.19 -4.38
CA GLY A 210 -17.67 12.22 -5.33
C GLY A 210 -17.32 13.65 -4.89
N LEU A 211 -16.37 13.81 -3.97
CA LEU A 211 -15.94 15.10 -3.43
C LEU A 211 -14.50 15.44 -3.87
N VAL A 212 -14.24 16.73 -4.02
CA VAL A 212 -12.87 17.27 -4.04
C VAL A 212 -12.43 17.52 -2.61
N TRP A 213 -11.24 17.02 -2.23
CA TRP A 213 -10.70 17.18 -0.87
C TRP A 213 -10.64 18.65 -0.44
N GLN A 214 -10.99 18.91 0.82
CA GLN A 214 -10.81 20.19 1.51
C GLN A 214 -10.33 19.93 2.94
N PRO A 215 -9.37 20.71 3.49
CA PRO A 215 -8.88 20.52 4.86
C PRO A 215 -9.98 20.49 5.93
N ALA A 216 -11.04 21.29 5.75
CA ALA A 216 -12.18 21.33 6.66
C ALA A 216 -12.87 19.97 6.83
N TYR A 217 -12.77 19.06 5.86
CA TYR A 217 -13.36 17.73 5.92
C TYR A 217 -12.72 16.82 6.98
N ALA A 218 -11.51 17.11 7.44
CA ALA A 218 -10.88 16.38 8.54
C ALA A 218 -11.56 16.64 9.90
N LEU A 219 -12.38 17.69 10.00
CA LEU A 219 -12.90 18.20 11.26
C LEU A 219 -14.37 17.80 11.47
N GLY A 220 -14.66 17.19 12.62
CA GLY A 220 -16.01 16.85 13.04
C GLY A 220 -16.78 16.05 11.98
N ASN A 221 -18.00 16.49 11.68
CA ASN A 221 -18.88 15.85 10.69
C ASN A 221 -18.85 16.54 9.32
N ALA A 222 -17.91 17.45 9.05
CA ALA A 222 -17.91 18.29 7.85
C ALA A 222 -17.90 17.47 6.56
N PHE A 223 -17.09 16.40 6.48
CA PHE A 223 -17.10 15.49 5.34
C PHE A 223 -18.46 14.82 5.13
N ALA A 224 -19.09 14.35 6.20
CA ALA A 224 -20.39 13.68 6.12
C ALA A 224 -21.48 14.64 5.65
N VAL A 225 -21.47 15.89 6.13
CA VAL A 225 -22.38 16.95 5.69
C VAL A 225 -22.17 17.29 4.22
N ALA A 226 -20.92 17.48 3.79
CA ALA A 226 -20.61 17.75 2.38
C ALA A 226 -21.06 16.61 1.48
N ARG A 227 -20.76 15.36 1.87
CA ARG A 227 -21.17 14.16 1.13
C ARG A 227 -22.69 13.99 1.07
N ALA A 228 -23.43 14.36 2.12
CA ALA A 228 -24.89 14.26 2.16
C ALA A 228 -25.60 15.28 1.25
N ARG A 229 -24.93 16.38 0.89
CA ARG A 229 -25.46 17.40 -0.04
C ARG A 229 -25.27 17.05 -1.51
N LEU A 230 -24.44 16.05 -1.82
CA LEU A 230 -24.26 15.59 -3.19
C LEU A 230 -25.50 14.88 -3.71
N ASP A 231 -25.76 15.06 -5.00
CA ASP A 231 -26.73 14.24 -5.73
C ASP A 231 -26.39 12.75 -5.54
N PRO A 232 -27.36 11.88 -5.17
CA PRO A 232 -27.14 10.45 -5.04
C PRO A 232 -26.50 9.79 -6.28
N GLN A 233 -26.80 10.27 -7.49
CA GLN A 233 -26.22 9.78 -8.74
C GLN A 233 -24.72 10.11 -8.84
N ILE A 234 -24.29 11.29 -8.39
CA ILE A 234 -22.86 11.64 -8.35
C ILE A 234 -22.11 10.70 -7.42
N ARG A 235 -22.69 10.40 -6.24
CA ARG A 235 -22.08 9.47 -5.28
C ARG A 235 -22.00 8.05 -5.82
N ALA A 236 -23.06 7.58 -6.48
CA ALA A 236 -23.08 6.27 -7.11
C ALA A 236 -22.02 6.16 -8.22
N ALA A 237 -22.00 7.13 -9.14
CA ALA A 237 -21.04 7.16 -10.24
C ALA A 237 -19.58 7.22 -9.76
N ALA A 238 -19.29 7.98 -8.70
CA ALA A 238 -17.95 8.04 -8.11
C ALA A 238 -17.52 6.69 -7.51
N LEU A 239 -18.43 6.00 -6.82
CA LEU A 239 -18.16 4.68 -6.26
C LEU A 239 -17.99 3.62 -7.37
N ASP A 240 -18.82 3.67 -8.41
CA ASP A 240 -18.73 2.79 -9.58
C ASP A 240 -17.38 2.95 -10.28
N ALA A 241 -16.96 4.18 -10.54
CA ALA A 241 -15.66 4.47 -11.14
C ALA A 241 -14.50 3.94 -10.27
N TYR A 242 -14.60 4.12 -8.96
CA TYR A 242 -13.60 3.62 -8.01
C TYR A 242 -13.49 2.08 -8.03
N VAL A 243 -14.61 1.37 -7.94
CA VAL A 243 -14.64 -0.10 -7.89
C VAL A 243 -14.23 -0.72 -9.23
N ALA A 244 -14.59 -0.09 -10.35
CA ALA A 244 -14.26 -0.58 -11.68
C ALA A 244 -12.75 -0.52 -11.96
N ASN A 245 -12.09 0.57 -11.58
CA ASN A 245 -10.66 0.79 -11.80
C ASN A 245 -9.99 1.48 -10.60
N PRO A 246 -9.79 0.76 -9.49
CA PRO A 246 -9.25 1.36 -8.27
C PRO A 246 -7.82 1.88 -8.51
N PRO A 247 -7.55 3.17 -8.24
CA PRO A 247 -6.20 3.72 -8.36
C PRO A 247 -5.23 3.14 -7.31
N ASP A 248 -5.77 2.63 -6.20
CA ASP A 248 -5.08 1.82 -5.20
C ASP A 248 -5.34 0.33 -5.37
N GLY A 249 -5.74 -0.15 -6.56
CA GLY A 249 -6.08 -1.56 -6.77
C GLY A 249 -4.89 -2.51 -6.64
N ALA A 250 -5.08 -3.67 -6.01
CA ALA A 250 -4.10 -4.76 -6.05
C ALA A 250 -4.75 -6.12 -6.29
N ALA A 251 -4.00 -7.00 -6.95
CA ALA A 251 -4.37 -8.40 -7.09
C ALA A 251 -4.04 -9.16 -5.79
N PRO A 252 -4.98 -9.95 -5.21
CA PRO A 252 -4.72 -10.80 -4.05
C PRO A 252 -3.45 -11.64 -4.19
N ILE A 253 -3.19 -12.20 -5.38
CA ILE A 253 -1.99 -13.01 -5.62
C ILE A 253 -0.69 -12.22 -5.47
N ALA A 254 -0.68 -10.94 -5.88
CA ALA A 254 0.48 -10.08 -5.74
C ALA A 254 0.74 -9.69 -4.28
N ILE A 255 -0.33 -9.50 -3.49
CA ILE A 255 -0.22 -9.27 -2.05
C ILE A 255 0.32 -10.52 -1.33
N ALA A 256 -0.24 -11.70 -1.62
CA ALA A 256 0.22 -12.95 -1.04
C ALA A 256 1.69 -13.24 -1.42
N ASP A 257 2.08 -12.96 -2.66
CA ASP A 257 3.48 -13.03 -3.09
C ASP A 257 4.38 -12.08 -2.28
N ALA A 258 4.03 -10.79 -2.19
CA ALA A 258 4.80 -9.81 -1.45
C ALA A 258 4.97 -10.20 0.05
N LEU A 259 3.92 -10.70 0.69
CA LEU A 259 3.98 -11.19 2.07
C LEU A 259 4.87 -12.44 2.20
N ALA A 260 4.81 -13.37 1.24
CA ALA A 260 5.68 -14.54 1.23
C ALA A 260 7.16 -14.16 1.04
N ARG A 261 7.44 -13.19 0.15
CA ARG A 261 8.78 -12.65 -0.09
C ARG A 261 9.31 -11.89 1.13
N LEU A 262 8.45 -11.11 1.79
CA LEU A 262 8.78 -10.45 3.06
C LEU A 262 9.19 -11.50 4.12
N ALA A 263 8.39 -12.56 4.30
CA ALA A 263 8.67 -13.62 5.25
C ALA A 263 9.99 -14.36 4.97
N ARG A 264 10.45 -14.39 3.71
CA ARG A 264 11.74 -14.98 3.32
C ARG A 264 12.92 -14.01 3.40
N GLY A 265 12.69 -12.76 3.83
CA GLY A 265 13.75 -11.74 3.90
C GLY A 265 14.17 -11.19 2.53
N GLU A 266 13.34 -11.34 1.50
CA GLU A 266 13.65 -10.93 0.13
C GLU A 266 13.31 -9.45 -0.13
N LEU A 267 12.54 -8.81 0.76
CA LEU A 267 12.08 -7.44 0.59
C LEU A 267 12.77 -6.43 1.51
N LEU A 268 13.20 -6.84 2.69
CA LEU A 268 13.78 -5.97 3.72
C LEU A 268 14.88 -6.74 4.46
N SER A 269 15.76 -6.03 5.15
CA SER A 269 16.71 -6.63 6.09
C SER A 269 15.99 -7.45 7.16
N ALA A 270 16.70 -8.36 7.83
CA ALA A 270 16.10 -9.20 8.87
C ALA A 270 15.48 -8.36 10.01
N SER A 271 16.16 -7.29 10.44
CA SER A 271 15.68 -6.42 11.52
C SER A 271 14.45 -5.59 11.10
N SER A 272 14.41 -5.10 9.86
CA SER A 272 13.25 -4.39 9.32
C SER A 272 12.06 -5.31 9.04
N THR A 273 12.32 -6.53 8.58
CA THR A 273 11.30 -7.57 8.44
C THR A 273 10.66 -7.90 9.77
N GLN A 274 11.46 -8.08 10.82
CA GLN A 274 10.97 -8.37 12.18
C GLN A 274 10.10 -7.23 12.70
N VAL A 275 10.55 -5.97 12.58
CA VAL A 275 9.75 -4.79 12.97
C VAL A 275 8.39 -4.79 12.28
N LEU A 276 8.35 -5.05 10.97
CA LEU A 276 7.09 -5.05 10.22
C LEU A 276 6.14 -6.17 10.69
N LEU A 277 6.64 -7.41 10.77
CA LEU A 277 5.83 -8.56 11.14
C LEU A 277 5.34 -8.49 12.59
N ASP A 278 6.16 -8.02 13.53
CA ASP A 278 5.75 -7.82 14.92
C ASP A 278 4.68 -6.74 15.04
N THR A 279 4.85 -5.63 14.33
CA THR A 279 3.87 -4.54 14.32
C THR A 279 2.54 -5.01 13.73
N MET A 280 2.58 -5.78 12.63
CA MET A 280 1.38 -6.41 12.05
C MET A 280 0.76 -7.45 12.97
N GLY A 281 1.57 -8.18 13.75
CA GLY A 281 1.12 -9.17 14.74
C GLY A 281 0.35 -8.53 15.90
N ALA A 282 0.77 -7.34 16.30
CA ALA A 282 0.14 -6.51 17.34
C ALA A 282 -1.13 -5.77 16.87
N SER A 283 -1.60 -5.98 15.63
CA SER A 283 -2.84 -5.38 15.13
C SER A 283 -4.06 -5.81 15.96
N VAL A 284 -4.83 -4.82 16.40
CA VAL A 284 -6.09 -4.99 17.14
C VAL A 284 -7.32 -4.96 16.23
N THR A 285 -7.12 -4.67 14.95
CA THR A 285 -8.19 -4.58 13.95
C THR A 285 -8.64 -5.97 13.48
N GLY A 286 -9.84 -6.09 12.91
CA GLY A 286 -10.27 -7.33 12.25
C GLY A 286 -10.40 -8.55 13.16
N ARG A 287 -10.77 -8.37 14.44
CA ARG A 287 -10.96 -9.49 15.39
C ARG A 287 -11.86 -10.60 14.85
N ALA A 288 -12.88 -10.24 14.08
CA ALA A 288 -13.81 -11.14 13.40
C ALA A 288 -13.44 -11.45 11.93
N ARG A 289 -12.15 -11.36 11.55
CA ARG A 289 -11.67 -11.69 10.19
C ARG A 289 -10.76 -12.92 10.23
N LEU A 290 -9.55 -12.90 9.65
CA LEU A 290 -8.67 -14.08 9.58
C LEU A 290 -8.43 -14.67 10.97
N ARG A 291 -8.14 -13.79 11.94
CA ARG A 291 -7.81 -14.17 13.33
C ARG A 291 -8.89 -15.02 14.00
N ALA A 292 -10.17 -14.78 13.71
CA ALA A 292 -11.28 -15.45 14.39
C ALA A 292 -11.38 -16.96 14.08
N ALA A 293 -10.75 -17.41 12.99
CA ALA A 293 -10.85 -18.79 12.53
C ALA A 293 -9.53 -19.57 12.67
N LEU A 294 -8.52 -18.99 13.32
CA LEU A 294 -7.25 -19.66 13.58
C LEU A 294 -7.33 -20.47 14.88
N PRO A 295 -6.93 -21.76 14.86
CA PRO A 295 -6.83 -22.56 16.08
C PRO A 295 -5.80 -22.00 17.07
N ALA A 296 -5.90 -22.45 18.33
CA ALA A 296 -4.90 -22.14 19.35
C ALA A 296 -3.48 -22.50 18.89
N GLY A 297 -2.50 -21.67 19.25
CA GLY A 297 -1.09 -21.85 18.89
C GLY A 297 -0.69 -21.25 17.54
N TRP A 298 -1.65 -20.87 16.69
CA TRP A 298 -1.34 -20.13 15.46
C TRP A 298 -0.96 -18.68 15.77
N ARG A 299 0.01 -18.16 15.02
CA ARG A 299 0.37 -16.74 15.01
C ARG A 299 -0.07 -16.11 13.71
N ILE A 300 -0.45 -14.83 13.77
CA ILE A 300 -0.87 -14.04 12.61
C ILE A 300 -0.23 -12.65 12.66
N ALA A 301 0.38 -12.25 11.55
CA ALA A 301 0.76 -10.88 11.27
C ALA A 301 -0.09 -10.40 10.09
N HIS A 302 -1.02 -9.46 10.31
CA HIS A 302 -2.01 -9.10 9.29
C HIS A 302 -2.28 -7.60 9.17
N LYS A 303 -2.90 -7.22 8.06
CA LYS A 303 -3.44 -5.89 7.84
C LYS A 303 -4.83 -5.98 7.22
N THR A 304 -5.76 -5.26 7.85
CA THR A 304 -7.14 -5.10 7.38
C THR A 304 -7.29 -3.93 6.40
N GLY A 305 -8.30 -4.02 5.54
CA GLY A 305 -8.84 -2.92 4.75
C GLY A 305 -10.36 -2.86 4.86
N THR A 306 -10.93 -1.67 5.00
CA THR A 306 -12.38 -1.46 4.99
C THR A 306 -12.69 -0.17 4.23
N GLY A 307 -13.54 -0.25 3.22
CA GLY A 307 -13.94 0.86 2.37
C GLY A 307 -15.26 1.47 2.78
N GLN A 308 -15.64 2.52 2.06
CA GLN A 308 -16.88 3.25 2.30
C GLN A 308 -18.10 2.41 1.94
N ASP A 309 -19.19 2.67 2.67
CA ASP A 309 -20.52 2.17 2.36
C ASP A 309 -21.33 3.19 1.55
N LEU A 310 -22.12 2.70 0.59
CA LEU A 310 -23.17 3.41 -0.09
C LEU A 310 -24.46 2.59 -0.01
N GLY A 311 -25.30 2.90 0.97
CA GLY A 311 -26.41 2.04 1.34
C GLY A 311 -25.89 0.66 1.77
N PRO A 312 -26.40 -0.46 1.24
CA PRO A 312 -25.93 -1.81 1.56
C PRO A 312 -24.59 -2.19 0.89
N ARG A 313 -24.16 -1.41 -0.11
CA ARG A 313 -22.95 -1.69 -0.90
C ARG A 313 -21.69 -1.24 -0.18
N ASN A 314 -20.64 -2.04 -0.23
CA ASN A 314 -19.33 -1.72 0.34
C ASN A 314 -18.20 -1.88 -0.67
N ALA A 315 -17.30 -0.89 -0.74
CA ALA A 315 -16.17 -0.86 -1.68
C ALA A 315 -14.83 -1.29 -1.04
N GLY A 316 -14.82 -2.42 -0.34
CA GLY A 316 -13.61 -3.00 0.22
C GLY A 316 -13.80 -3.61 1.61
N PHE A 317 -13.65 -4.91 1.76
CA PHE A 317 -13.63 -5.59 3.06
C PHE A 317 -12.58 -6.70 3.05
N ASN A 318 -11.36 -6.35 3.44
CA ASN A 318 -10.16 -7.15 3.16
C ASN A 318 -9.44 -7.56 4.44
N ASP A 319 -8.78 -8.71 4.42
CA ASP A 319 -7.78 -9.06 5.41
C ASP A 319 -6.68 -9.87 4.76
N VAL A 320 -5.44 -9.46 4.96
CA VAL A 320 -4.26 -10.06 4.34
C VAL A 320 -3.18 -10.23 5.39
N GLY A 321 -2.38 -11.29 5.32
CA GLY A 321 -1.38 -11.51 6.34
C GLY A 321 -0.52 -12.75 6.14
N LEU A 322 0.37 -12.95 7.10
CA LEU A 322 1.21 -14.12 7.26
C LEU A 322 0.68 -14.93 8.44
N LEU A 323 0.23 -16.16 8.16
CA LEU A 323 -0.16 -17.15 9.14
C LEU A 323 1.04 -18.04 9.44
N THR A 324 1.32 -18.30 10.72
CA THR A 324 2.35 -19.26 11.14
C THR A 324 1.72 -20.34 12.00
N ALA A 325 1.78 -21.58 11.52
CA ALA A 325 1.30 -22.76 12.22
C ALA A 325 2.21 -23.10 13.43
N PRO A 326 1.72 -23.89 14.41
CA PRO A 326 2.53 -24.33 15.55
C PRO A 326 3.79 -25.12 15.17
N ASP A 327 3.78 -25.81 14.03
CA ASP A 327 4.93 -26.55 13.49
C ASP A 327 5.94 -25.65 12.73
N GLY A 328 5.67 -24.34 12.69
CA GLY A 328 6.52 -23.34 12.04
C GLY A 328 6.23 -23.11 10.56
N LYS A 329 5.36 -23.88 9.91
CA LYS A 329 4.99 -23.63 8.51
C LYS A 329 4.27 -22.30 8.36
N ARG A 330 4.58 -21.57 7.29
CA ARG A 330 4.03 -20.24 7.04
C ARG A 330 3.21 -20.17 5.76
N TYR A 331 2.10 -19.45 5.84
CA TYR A 331 1.16 -19.24 4.73
C TYR A 331 0.88 -17.75 4.59
N ALA A 332 1.24 -17.17 3.45
CA ALA A 332 0.81 -15.83 3.09
C ALA A 332 -0.60 -15.91 2.49
N ILE A 333 -1.52 -15.13 3.02
CA ILE A 333 -2.95 -15.16 2.65
C ILE A 333 -3.41 -13.74 2.30
N ALA A 334 -4.22 -13.63 1.25
CA ALA A 334 -4.93 -12.41 0.90
C ALA A 334 -6.38 -12.74 0.55
N VAL A 335 -7.33 -12.27 1.38
CA VAL A 335 -8.76 -12.32 1.08
C VAL A 335 -9.25 -10.89 0.91
N MET A 336 -9.68 -10.57 -0.30
CA MET A 336 -10.15 -9.23 -0.65
C MET A 336 -11.56 -9.28 -1.21
N ILE A 337 -12.44 -8.44 -0.66
CA ILE A 337 -13.81 -8.26 -1.14
C ILE A 337 -13.89 -6.83 -1.65
N GLY A 338 -13.77 -6.63 -2.95
CA GLY A 338 -13.68 -5.31 -3.56
C GLY A 338 -15.03 -4.62 -3.77
N ASP A 339 -16.10 -5.38 -3.94
CA ASP A 339 -17.46 -4.87 -4.08
C ASP A 339 -18.50 -5.91 -3.67
N THR A 340 -19.45 -5.56 -2.83
CA THR A 340 -20.51 -6.49 -2.41
C THR A 340 -21.69 -5.78 -1.78
N LEU A 341 -22.87 -6.40 -1.90
CA LEU A 341 -24.09 -6.05 -1.15
C LEU A 341 -24.29 -6.92 0.10
N ARG A 342 -23.44 -7.95 0.31
CA ARG A 342 -23.64 -8.89 1.42
C ARG A 342 -23.46 -8.20 2.78
N PRO A 343 -24.21 -8.58 3.82
CA PRO A 343 -24.00 -8.07 5.17
C PRO A 343 -22.60 -8.35 5.70
N ILE A 344 -22.15 -7.54 6.67
CA ILE A 344 -20.80 -7.66 7.28
C ILE A 344 -20.52 -9.09 7.77
N ARG A 345 -21.51 -9.77 8.36
CA ARG A 345 -21.32 -11.13 8.89
C ARG A 345 -20.88 -12.12 7.82
N GLU A 346 -21.43 -12.03 6.63
CA GLU A 346 -21.09 -12.93 5.53
C GLU A 346 -19.73 -12.61 4.91
N ARG A 347 -19.39 -11.32 4.83
CA ARG A 347 -18.03 -10.89 4.45
C ARG A 347 -16.98 -11.46 5.43
N GLN A 348 -17.29 -11.43 6.72
CA GLN A 348 -16.46 -12.04 7.76
C GLN A 348 -16.38 -13.56 7.62
N MET A 349 -17.51 -14.23 7.34
CA MET A 349 -17.55 -15.68 7.15
C MET A 349 -16.68 -16.14 5.98
N LEU A 350 -16.67 -15.42 4.85
CA LEU A 350 -15.75 -15.73 3.75
C LEU A 350 -14.29 -15.71 4.22
N ILE A 351 -13.86 -14.61 4.86
CA ILE A 351 -12.48 -14.47 5.33
C ILE A 351 -12.13 -15.55 6.36
N GLN A 352 -13.04 -15.83 7.30
CA GLN A 352 -12.89 -16.86 8.32
C GLN A 352 -12.75 -18.25 7.70
N ALA A 353 -13.61 -18.59 6.74
CA ALA A 353 -13.61 -19.90 6.09
C ALA A 353 -12.31 -20.17 5.31
N VAL A 354 -11.76 -19.15 4.64
CA VAL A 354 -10.45 -19.29 3.98
C VAL A 354 -9.34 -19.56 5.00
N ALA A 355 -9.31 -18.83 6.12
CA ALA A 355 -8.30 -19.06 7.17
C ALA A 355 -8.44 -20.46 7.82
N ALA A 356 -9.69 -20.90 8.05
CA ALA A 356 -9.98 -22.24 8.56
C ALA A 356 -9.53 -23.34 7.58
N ALA A 357 -9.74 -23.15 6.28
CA ALA A 357 -9.30 -24.11 5.25
C ALA A 357 -7.77 -24.27 5.23
N VAL A 358 -7.02 -23.17 5.38
CA VAL A 358 -5.56 -23.21 5.52
C VAL A 358 -5.15 -23.94 6.80
N ALA A 359 -5.80 -23.63 7.93
CA ALA A 359 -5.49 -24.27 9.20
C ALA A 359 -5.79 -25.78 9.21
N ALA A 360 -6.91 -26.19 8.60
CA ALA A 360 -7.27 -27.59 8.44
C ALA A 360 -6.28 -28.33 7.54
N HIS A 361 -5.83 -27.72 6.44
CA HIS A 361 -4.80 -28.29 5.58
C HIS A 361 -3.48 -28.54 6.34
N ALA A 362 -3.01 -27.54 7.09
CA ALA A 362 -1.78 -27.66 7.88
C ALA A 362 -1.91 -28.67 9.03
N GLY A 363 -3.08 -28.74 9.67
CA GLY A 363 -3.37 -29.68 10.76
C GLY A 363 -3.59 -31.13 10.32
N GLY A 364 -3.97 -31.37 9.06
CA GLY A 364 -4.10 -32.70 8.47
C GLY A 364 -2.76 -33.40 8.19
N ALA A 365 -1.62 -32.68 8.33
CA ALA A 365 -0.28 -33.23 8.17
C ALA A 365 0.33 -33.63 9.52
N ARG A 366 -0.23 -34.64 10.20
CA ARG A 366 0.52 -35.46 11.16
C ARG A 366 0.66 -36.89 10.64
N PRO A 367 1.85 -37.31 10.21
CA PRO A 367 2.32 -38.65 10.49
C PRO A 367 3.03 -38.64 11.85
N SER A 368 2.52 -39.40 12.80
CA SER A 368 3.23 -39.82 14.03
C SER A 368 2.59 -41.15 14.41
N VAL A 369 3.07 -42.23 13.79
CA VAL A 369 3.95 -43.27 14.38
C VAL A 369 3.25 -44.00 15.51
#